data_AF-A0A1Q6PY57-F1
#
_entry.id   AF-A0A1Q6PY57-F1
#
_cell.length_a   1.000
_cell.length_b   1.000
_cell.length_c   1.000
_cell.angle_alpha   90.00
_cell.angle_beta   90.00
_cell.angle_gamma   90.00
#
_symmetry.space_group_name_H-M   'P 1'
#
loop_
_entity.id
_entity.type
_entity.pdbx_description
1 polymer ?
#
loop_
_entity_poly.entity_id
_entity_poly.type
_entity_poly.pdbx_seq_one_letter_code
_entity_poly.pdbx_strand_id
1 'polypeptide(L)'
;MKKMLALVLALAMCLGCAALAEETALVYALGAPMPDFTFTDINGVSHTLSETLKEKEMVLINLWATWCGPCESEFPFLEEAYEQYKDKVEVFALSIDENDDDAKLTEYVASHGLTFPVGHETFNLFAGFGLNGVPTSIVVDRFGNVAFLATGSQTSTDAFVRLFGLFLGDEYTQTNVLAFLPGEKPSIPPTDEAELNRALNVEGTAAPLSFTNSTDEYTWPMAVAEKDDRTVLVSTNTGKDTSSASVLTTVEAKAGDVFAFDYKTSTEAGCDLFYLSVNGQTVKAFGGVKEWATYGYEFPADGTYEIALSYIKDSFQAANEDMIWLDNARVVDGEEAAAVLANNPVYPEGTKMTTISFVGDNVKQVFFTDPQFALMSTFGMTNYYVIDNTESATVKVTLAKGLDPEMYAFGCEAAPENYALTDYMTEDGYVIPNQPIDTNQASGYPYTTYFVVKAGAENVEASAIAIADEPNANAFVAMLQQYGINVPGWKYADGTLPSTDEVAEAPQLPMEGMASYTIKCVDQDGNPVTGTMINVCTDETCTPMPVDENGVLEFTMPAYPYVLHVLIVPEGYEFDKTVEEIAPEAGGEVVFTFQKV
;
A
#
# COMPACT_ATOMS: atom_id res chain seq x y z
N MET A 1 -8.00 -35.27 53.33
CA MET A 1 -7.50 -35.85 52.06
C MET A 1 -8.23 -35.33 50.83
N LYS A 2 -9.57 -35.49 50.72
CA LYS A 2 -10.34 -35.02 49.53
C LYS A 2 -10.26 -33.50 49.25
N LYS A 3 -10.12 -32.66 50.29
CA LYS A 3 -9.97 -31.19 50.13
C LYS A 3 -8.56 -30.71 49.75
N MET A 4 -7.51 -31.50 50.06
CA MET A 4 -6.14 -31.19 49.63
C MET A 4 -5.88 -31.64 48.18
N LEU A 5 -6.52 -32.73 47.74
CA LEU A 5 -6.40 -33.23 46.37
C LEU A 5 -7.05 -32.27 45.34
N ALA A 6 -8.15 -31.61 45.72
CA ALA A 6 -8.82 -30.62 44.87
C ALA A 6 -8.02 -29.32 44.71
N LEU A 7 -7.26 -28.91 45.72
CA LEU A 7 -6.43 -27.69 45.68
C LEU A 7 -5.16 -27.90 44.83
N VAL A 8 -4.57 -29.10 44.86
CA VAL A 8 -3.40 -29.46 44.04
C VAL A 8 -3.81 -29.64 42.56
N LEU A 9 -5.00 -30.16 42.27
CA LEU A 9 -5.52 -30.24 40.89
C LEU A 9 -5.87 -28.86 40.31
N ALA A 10 -6.42 -27.96 41.11
CA ALA A 10 -6.74 -26.59 40.68
C ALA A 10 -5.48 -25.74 40.43
N LEU A 11 -4.43 -25.94 41.23
CA LEU A 11 -3.14 -25.25 41.03
C LEU A 11 -2.37 -25.81 39.82
N ALA A 12 -2.45 -27.12 39.56
CA ALA A 12 -1.90 -27.74 38.35
C ALA A 12 -2.66 -27.34 37.07
N MET A 13 -3.97 -27.09 37.15
CA MET A 13 -4.76 -26.52 36.05
C MET A 13 -4.46 -25.03 35.81
N CYS A 14 -4.07 -24.26 36.83
CA CYS A 14 -3.64 -22.86 36.64
C CYS A 14 -2.20 -22.74 36.11
N LEU A 15 -1.33 -23.72 36.38
CA LEU A 15 0.05 -23.76 35.84
C LEU A 15 0.14 -24.38 34.44
N GLY A 16 -0.84 -25.19 34.03
CA GLY A 16 -0.95 -25.73 32.67
C GLY A 16 -1.62 -24.79 31.66
N CYS A 17 -2.19 -23.67 32.11
CA CYS A 17 -2.88 -22.69 31.25
C CYS A 17 -1.98 -21.50 30.87
N ALA A 18 -0.71 -21.51 31.29
CA ALA A 18 0.27 -20.45 31.01
C ALA A 18 1.41 -20.91 30.06
N ALA A 19 1.27 -22.10 29.47
CA ALA A 19 2.25 -22.67 28.52
C ALA A 19 1.60 -23.20 27.24
N LEU A 20 0.52 -22.52 26.82
CA LEU A 20 0.18 -22.38 25.41
C LEU A 20 0.31 -20.89 25.14
N ALA A 21 1.56 -20.41 25.12
CA ALA A 21 1.85 -19.21 24.36
C ALA A 21 1.34 -19.52 22.96
N GLU A 22 0.36 -18.75 22.49
CA GLU A 22 0.04 -18.70 21.07
C GLU A 22 1.36 -18.65 20.32
N GLU A 23 1.54 -19.55 19.37
CA GLU A 23 2.43 -19.32 18.25
C GLU A 23 1.80 -18.16 17.46
N THR A 24 1.87 -16.97 18.06
CA THR A 24 1.62 -15.71 17.37
C THR A 24 2.74 -15.66 16.36
N ALA A 25 2.40 -15.90 15.09
CA ALA A 25 3.27 -15.48 14.00
C ALA A 25 3.71 -14.05 14.35
N LEU A 26 5.02 -13.82 14.41
CA LEU A 26 5.59 -12.49 14.58
C LEU A 26 5.13 -11.66 13.38
N VAL A 27 3.99 -11.00 13.51
CA VAL A 27 3.57 -9.96 12.58
C VAL A 27 4.32 -8.72 13.02
N TYR A 28 5.39 -8.39 12.31
CA TYR A 28 6.02 -7.11 12.49
C TYR A 28 5.05 -6.03 11.98
N ALA A 29 4.94 -4.91 12.71
CA ALA A 29 3.99 -3.85 12.38
C ALA A 29 4.61 -2.47 12.59
N LEU A 30 4.20 -1.51 11.76
CA LEU A 30 4.54 -0.10 11.95
C LEU A 30 4.13 0.37 13.35
N GLY A 31 5.01 1.11 14.02
CA GLY A 31 4.85 1.60 15.39
C GLY A 31 5.10 0.57 16.48
N ALA A 32 5.29 -0.71 16.15
CA ALA A 32 5.61 -1.74 17.12
C ALA A 32 7.12 -1.79 17.41
N PRO A 33 7.53 -2.29 18.60
CA PRO A 33 8.93 -2.59 18.88
C PRO A 33 9.49 -3.59 17.88
N MET A 34 10.68 -3.33 17.35
CA MET A 34 11.42 -4.25 16.51
C MET A 34 12.11 -5.32 17.39
N PRO A 35 11.81 -6.62 17.20
CA PRO A 35 12.58 -7.70 17.78
C PRO A 35 14.09 -7.53 17.54
N ASP A 36 14.88 -7.66 18.60
CA ASP A 36 16.33 -7.56 18.51
C ASP A 36 16.91 -8.75 17.74
N PHE A 37 17.91 -8.49 16.91
CA PHE A 37 18.60 -9.50 16.12
C PHE A 37 20.09 -9.19 16.01
N THR A 38 20.86 -10.19 15.62
CA THR A 38 22.31 -10.05 15.40
C THR A 38 22.70 -10.79 14.13
N PHE A 39 23.39 -10.09 13.23
CA PHE A 39 23.96 -10.68 12.03
C PHE A 39 25.47 -10.47 11.99
N THR A 40 26.16 -11.27 11.18
CA THR A 40 27.57 -11.07 10.85
C THR A 40 27.64 -10.57 9.42
N ASP A 41 28.33 -9.45 9.20
CA ASP A 41 28.54 -8.92 7.86
C ASP A 41 29.60 -9.72 7.08
N ILE A 42 29.72 -9.44 5.79
CA ILE A 42 30.70 -10.06 4.88
C ILE A 42 32.17 -9.82 5.29
N ASN A 43 32.44 -8.85 6.17
CA ASN A 43 33.76 -8.57 6.72
C ASN A 43 34.02 -9.33 8.03
N GLY A 44 33.06 -10.13 8.50
CA GLY A 44 33.13 -10.89 9.75
C GLY A 44 32.84 -10.06 11.01
N VAL A 45 32.27 -8.86 10.86
CA VAL A 45 31.88 -8.01 11.98
C VAL A 45 30.45 -8.35 12.41
N SER A 46 30.26 -8.55 13.70
CA SER A 46 28.94 -8.82 14.28
C SER A 46 28.23 -7.51 14.60
N HIS A 47 26.99 -7.38 14.13
CA HIS A 47 26.13 -6.22 14.34
C HIS A 47 24.86 -6.65 15.06
N THR A 48 24.56 -6.00 16.20
CA THR A 48 23.33 -6.22 16.97
C THR A 48 22.48 -4.94 16.89
N LEU A 49 21.20 -5.06 16.54
CA LEU A 49 20.31 -3.91 16.36
C LEU A 49 20.26 -3.03 17.60
N SER A 50 19.97 -3.62 18.77
CA SER A 50 19.85 -2.87 20.02
C SER A 50 21.16 -2.22 20.49
N GLU A 51 22.32 -2.82 20.19
CA GLU A 51 23.63 -2.22 20.50
C GLU A 51 23.93 -1.06 19.55
N THR A 52 23.57 -1.20 18.28
CA THR A 52 23.76 -0.15 17.27
C THR A 52 22.92 1.09 17.61
N LEU A 53 21.67 0.92 18.04
CA LEU A 53 20.78 2.00 18.47
C LEU A 53 21.20 2.70 19.78
N LYS A 54 22.22 2.20 20.49
CA LYS A 54 22.83 2.96 21.61
C LYS A 54 23.81 4.02 21.13
N GLU A 55 24.39 3.82 19.96
CA GLU A 55 25.39 4.70 19.35
C GLU A 55 24.81 5.56 18.23
N LYS A 56 23.78 5.04 17.56
CA LYS A 56 23.11 5.63 16.41
C LYS A 56 21.71 6.09 16.81
N GLU A 57 21.25 7.16 16.17
CA GLU A 57 19.92 7.72 16.35
C GLU A 57 18.84 6.93 15.57
N MET A 58 19.23 6.15 14.57
CA MET A 58 18.36 5.20 13.86
C MET A 58 19.16 4.14 13.10
N VAL A 59 18.49 3.06 12.71
CA VAL A 59 18.99 2.03 11.78
C VAL A 59 18.03 1.91 10.60
N LEU A 60 18.55 2.00 9.38
CA LEU A 60 17.81 1.63 8.17
C LEU A 60 18.21 0.20 7.77
N ILE A 61 17.24 -0.71 7.77
CA ILE A 61 17.40 -2.07 7.27
C ILE A 61 16.93 -2.06 5.81
N ASN A 62 17.82 -2.40 4.89
CA ASN A 62 17.53 -2.52 3.47
C ASN A 62 17.50 -4.01 3.09
N LEU A 63 16.34 -4.52 2.71
CA LEU A 63 16.18 -5.89 2.21
C LEU A 63 16.34 -5.90 0.70
N TRP A 64 17.24 -6.72 0.18
CA TRP A 64 17.64 -6.69 -1.23
C TRP A 64 18.11 -8.07 -1.72
N ALA A 65 18.54 -8.18 -2.98
CA ALA A 65 19.22 -9.37 -3.51
C ALA A 65 20.14 -9.00 -4.68
N THR A 66 21.18 -9.78 -4.96
CA THR A 66 22.14 -9.44 -6.04
C THR A 66 21.55 -9.43 -7.45
N TRP A 67 20.44 -10.14 -7.68
CA TRP A 67 19.71 -10.15 -8.95
C TRP A 67 18.74 -8.97 -9.09
N CYS A 68 18.55 -8.17 -8.04
CA CYS A 68 17.58 -7.09 -7.99
C CYS A 68 18.12 -5.82 -8.67
N GLY A 69 17.75 -5.61 -9.94
CA GLY A 69 18.10 -4.39 -10.69
C GLY A 69 17.62 -3.07 -10.04
N PRO A 70 16.40 -2.99 -9.47
CA PRO A 70 15.97 -1.80 -8.74
C PRO A 70 16.83 -1.51 -7.49
N CYS A 71 17.30 -2.55 -6.79
CA CYS A 71 18.21 -2.41 -5.65
C CYS A 71 19.56 -1.83 -6.10
N GLU A 72 20.12 -2.35 -7.20
CA GLU A 72 21.33 -1.82 -7.82
C GLU A 72 21.20 -0.34 -8.17
N SER A 73 20.01 0.07 -8.65
CA SER A 73 19.72 1.47 -9.00
C SER A 73 19.60 2.40 -7.78
N GLU A 74 19.16 1.87 -6.62
CA GLU A 74 19.01 2.61 -5.36
C GLU A 74 20.36 2.85 -4.64
N PHE A 75 21.25 1.87 -4.66
CA PHE A 75 22.46 1.88 -3.84
C PHE A 75 23.38 3.11 -3.99
N PRO A 76 23.63 3.67 -5.20
CA PRO A 76 24.45 4.87 -5.31
C PRO A 76 23.91 6.06 -4.50
N PHE A 77 22.59 6.20 -4.41
CA PHE A 77 21.92 7.27 -3.69
C PHE A 77 21.89 7.00 -2.18
N LEU A 78 21.65 5.75 -1.79
CA LEU A 78 21.71 5.33 -0.38
C LEU A 78 23.12 5.49 0.19
N GLU A 79 24.14 5.09 -0.56
CA GLU A 79 25.56 5.23 -0.19
C GLU A 79 25.94 6.70 -0.02
N GLU A 80 25.57 7.57 -0.96
CA GLU A 80 25.85 9.01 -0.87
C GLU A 80 25.18 9.65 0.37
N ALA A 81 23.95 9.26 0.71
CA ALA A 81 23.27 9.74 1.90
C ALA A 81 23.87 9.16 3.18
N TYR A 82 24.21 7.87 3.18
CA TYR A 82 24.86 7.19 4.31
C TYR A 82 26.20 7.83 4.66
N GLU A 83 27.05 8.13 3.67
CA GLU A 83 28.33 8.78 3.89
C GLU A 83 28.21 10.15 4.60
N GLN A 84 27.10 10.86 4.37
CA GLN A 84 26.81 12.14 5.03
C GLN A 84 26.29 11.98 6.47
N TYR A 85 25.64 10.85 6.79
CA TYR A 85 24.90 10.65 8.04
C TYR A 85 25.41 9.50 8.90
N LYS A 86 26.45 8.77 8.48
CA LYS A 86 26.97 7.57 9.17
C LYS A 86 27.39 7.77 10.62
N ASP A 87 27.64 9.01 11.07
CA ASP A 87 27.88 9.31 12.48
C ASP A 87 26.62 9.16 13.35
N LYS A 88 25.43 9.23 12.74
CA LYS A 88 24.12 9.19 13.39
C LYS A 88 23.23 8.04 12.93
N VAL A 89 23.39 7.58 11.70
CA VAL A 89 22.59 6.53 11.06
C VAL A 89 23.48 5.31 10.82
N GLU A 90 22.93 4.11 10.96
CA GLU A 90 23.52 2.89 10.42
C GLU A 90 22.61 2.28 9.36
N VAL A 91 23.22 1.66 8.34
CA VAL A 91 22.49 0.92 7.30
C VAL A 91 22.85 -0.56 7.41
N PHE A 92 21.84 -1.42 7.51
CA PHE A 92 22.00 -2.88 7.43
C PHE A 92 21.41 -3.36 6.11
N ALA A 93 22.25 -3.62 5.12
CA ALA A 93 21.81 -4.17 3.84
C ALA A 93 21.84 -5.71 3.91
N LEU A 94 20.66 -6.32 3.99
CA LEU A 94 20.51 -7.76 4.20
C LEU A 94 19.96 -8.41 2.91
N SER A 95 20.76 -9.31 2.32
CA SER A 95 20.31 -10.07 1.16
C SER A 95 19.29 -11.13 1.56
N ILE A 96 18.16 -11.19 0.85
CA ILE A 96 17.09 -12.17 1.06
C ILE A 96 17.28 -13.45 0.23
N ASP A 97 18.24 -13.48 -0.70
CA ASP A 97 18.46 -14.63 -1.58
C ASP A 97 19.42 -15.63 -0.94
N GLU A 98 18.94 -16.84 -0.66
CA GLU A 98 19.75 -17.94 -0.13
C GLU A 98 20.91 -18.34 -1.06
N ASN A 99 20.87 -17.95 -2.34
CA ASN A 99 21.93 -18.20 -3.31
C ASN A 99 23.06 -17.14 -3.27
N ASP A 100 22.92 -16.08 -2.48
CA ASP A 100 23.94 -15.02 -2.36
C ASP A 100 24.99 -15.38 -1.31
N ASP A 101 25.99 -16.21 -1.66
CA ASP A 101 27.07 -16.52 -0.73
C ASP A 101 27.99 -15.31 -0.41
N ASP A 102 28.81 -15.43 0.63
CA ASP A 102 29.71 -14.37 1.10
C ASP A 102 30.65 -13.87 -0.01
N ALA A 103 31.08 -14.74 -0.93
CA ALA A 103 31.98 -14.37 -2.01
C ALA A 103 31.26 -13.48 -3.03
N LYS A 104 30.03 -13.86 -3.41
CA LYS A 104 29.17 -13.10 -4.32
C LYS A 104 28.80 -11.74 -3.72
N LEU A 105 28.43 -11.70 -2.44
CA LEU A 105 28.15 -10.44 -1.76
C LEU A 105 29.41 -9.55 -1.65
N THR A 106 30.57 -10.13 -1.37
CA THR A 106 31.84 -9.39 -1.32
C THR A 106 32.18 -8.75 -2.67
N GLU A 107 32.02 -9.50 -3.76
CA GLU A 107 32.23 -8.99 -5.11
C GLU A 107 31.22 -7.90 -5.48
N TYR A 108 29.95 -8.10 -5.13
CA TYR A 108 28.90 -7.10 -5.36
C TYR A 108 29.19 -5.80 -4.62
N VAL A 109 29.52 -5.87 -3.32
CA VAL A 109 29.88 -4.71 -2.50
C VAL A 109 31.09 -3.96 -3.08
N ALA A 110 32.13 -4.70 -3.48
CA ALA A 110 33.33 -4.10 -4.05
C ALA A 110 33.08 -3.43 -5.42
N SER A 111 32.22 -4.02 -6.26
CA SER A 111 31.91 -3.49 -7.59
C SER A 111 31.00 -2.25 -7.55
N HIS A 112 30.13 -2.16 -6.54
CA HIS A 112 29.19 -1.04 -6.37
C HIS A 112 29.66 0.02 -5.37
N GLY A 113 30.79 -0.22 -4.70
CA GLY A 113 31.41 0.75 -3.78
C GLY A 113 30.64 0.98 -2.49
N LEU A 114 29.91 -0.04 -2.01
CA LEU A 114 29.10 0.07 -0.80
C LEU A 114 29.99 0.06 0.44
N THR A 115 29.72 0.94 1.41
CA THR A 115 30.52 1.04 2.65
C THR A 115 29.77 0.68 3.92
N PHE A 116 28.44 0.60 3.86
CA PHE A 116 27.62 0.14 4.97
C PHE A 116 27.71 -1.40 5.18
N PRO A 117 27.39 -1.90 6.39
CA PRO A 117 27.30 -3.34 6.67
C PRO A 117 26.37 -4.10 5.72
N VAL A 118 26.93 -5.14 5.08
CA VAL A 118 26.19 -6.07 4.20
C VAL A 118 26.22 -7.48 4.77
N GLY A 119 25.07 -8.13 4.87
CA GLY A 119 24.95 -9.50 5.37
C GLY A 119 23.75 -10.25 4.82
N HIS A 120 23.44 -11.39 5.42
CA HIS A 120 22.32 -12.24 5.03
C HIS A 120 21.09 -11.97 5.90
N GLU A 121 19.90 -11.96 5.30
CA GLU A 121 18.63 -11.94 6.01
C GLU A 121 18.33 -13.36 6.54
N THR A 122 18.53 -13.58 7.84
CA THR A 122 18.30 -14.89 8.49
C THR A 122 17.23 -14.84 9.59
N PHE A 123 16.51 -13.73 9.68
CA PHE A 123 15.60 -13.40 10.78
C PHE A 123 14.14 -13.44 10.34
N ASN A 124 13.89 -13.83 9.09
CA ASN A 124 12.57 -13.93 8.49
C ASN A 124 11.84 -12.57 8.47
N LEU A 125 12.59 -11.47 8.28
CA LEU A 125 12.01 -10.14 8.19
C LEU A 125 11.11 -10.02 6.97
N PHE A 126 11.53 -10.58 5.82
CA PHE A 126 10.77 -10.50 4.58
C PHE A 126 9.35 -11.07 4.72
N ALA A 127 9.25 -12.32 5.17
CA ALA A 127 7.94 -12.94 5.40
C ALA A 127 7.23 -12.39 6.65
N GLY A 128 7.96 -12.01 7.70
CA GLY A 128 7.38 -11.51 8.95
C GLY A 128 6.66 -10.16 8.81
N PHE A 129 7.11 -9.31 7.88
CA PHE A 129 6.42 -8.08 7.49
C PHE A 129 5.38 -8.30 6.38
N GLY A 130 5.25 -9.53 5.85
CA GLY A 130 4.35 -9.83 4.73
C GLY A 130 4.76 -9.16 3.41
N LEU A 131 6.07 -8.94 3.20
CA LEU A 131 6.59 -8.23 2.04
C LEU A 131 6.48 -9.06 0.76
N ASN A 132 6.31 -8.37 -0.36
CA ASN A 132 6.09 -8.98 -1.69
C ASN A 132 7.14 -8.56 -2.74
N GLY A 133 8.13 -7.74 -2.38
CA GLY A 133 9.14 -7.27 -3.31
C GLY A 133 10.37 -6.67 -2.63
N VAL A 134 11.44 -6.50 -3.40
CA VAL A 134 12.69 -5.81 -3.00
C VAL A 134 13.03 -4.72 -4.05
N PRO A 135 13.72 -3.63 -3.67
CA PRO A 135 14.22 -3.34 -2.32
C PRO A 135 13.09 -2.98 -1.35
N THR A 136 13.30 -3.25 -0.06
CA THR A 136 12.44 -2.72 1.02
C THR A 136 13.30 -2.02 2.05
N SER A 137 12.96 -0.77 2.36
CA SER A 137 13.58 0.01 3.43
C SER A 137 12.70 -0.01 4.68
N ILE A 138 13.28 -0.44 5.80
CA ILE A 138 12.64 -0.46 7.12
C ILE A 138 13.46 0.42 8.06
N VAL A 139 12.85 1.44 8.66
CA VAL A 139 13.52 2.28 9.65
C VAL A 139 13.14 1.83 11.05
N VAL A 140 14.15 1.55 11.85
CA VAL A 140 14.05 1.40 13.30
C VAL A 140 14.62 2.65 13.95
N ASP A 141 13.79 3.36 14.71
CA ASP A 141 14.21 4.60 15.36
C ASP A 141 14.99 4.37 16.67
N ARG A 142 15.50 5.44 17.30
CA ARG A 142 16.22 5.40 18.60
C ARG A 142 15.45 4.75 19.75
N PHE A 143 14.13 4.61 19.64
CA PHE A 143 13.30 3.98 20.66
C PHE A 143 13.17 2.46 20.42
N GLY A 144 13.73 1.96 19.31
CA GLY A 144 13.69 0.55 18.92
C GLY A 144 12.37 0.16 18.26
N ASN A 145 11.59 1.12 17.77
CA ASN A 145 10.31 0.87 17.13
C ASN A 145 10.44 1.00 15.61
N VAL A 146 9.61 0.23 14.87
CA VAL A 146 9.52 0.34 13.42
C VAL A 146 8.79 1.63 13.06
N ALA A 147 9.54 2.64 12.60
CA ALA A 147 9.02 3.98 12.39
C ALA A 147 8.64 4.26 10.92
N PHE A 148 9.20 3.50 9.98
CA PHE A 148 8.89 3.60 8.55
C PHE A 148 9.16 2.27 7.84
N LEU A 149 8.37 1.99 6.81
CA LEU A 149 8.52 0.84 5.93
C LEU A 149 8.07 1.25 4.53
N ALA A 150 8.90 1.01 3.52
CA ALA A 150 8.53 1.20 2.12
C ALA A 150 9.20 0.18 1.22
N THR A 151 8.43 -0.36 0.27
CA THR A 151 8.91 -1.27 -0.78
C THR A 151 9.05 -0.49 -2.09
N GLY A 152 10.09 -0.80 -2.87
CA GLY A 152 10.45 -0.12 -4.11
C GLY A 152 11.72 0.71 -3.97
N SER A 153 12.40 0.94 -5.09
CA SER A 153 13.68 1.65 -5.14
C SER A 153 13.51 3.16 -4.94
N GLN A 154 14.34 3.75 -4.07
CA GLN A 154 14.48 5.19 -3.93
C GLN A 154 15.75 5.69 -4.63
N THR A 155 15.59 6.34 -5.78
CA THR A 155 16.70 6.80 -6.63
C THR A 155 17.04 8.28 -6.44
N SER A 156 16.97 8.78 -5.20
CA SER A 156 17.29 10.16 -4.84
C SER A 156 18.05 10.23 -3.51
N THR A 157 19.25 10.80 -3.53
CA THR A 157 20.05 11.08 -2.32
C THR A 157 19.28 12.01 -1.38
N ASP A 158 18.65 13.06 -1.91
CA ASP A 158 17.86 14.00 -1.12
C ASP A 158 16.68 13.32 -0.43
N ALA A 159 16.09 12.29 -1.04
CA ALA A 159 15.03 11.51 -0.42
C ALA A 159 15.51 10.72 0.80
N PHE A 160 16.68 10.07 0.72
CA PHE A 160 17.29 9.42 1.89
C PHE A 160 17.72 10.43 2.96
N VAL A 161 18.29 11.58 2.55
CA VAL A 161 18.65 12.65 3.49
C VAL A 161 17.42 13.18 4.22
N ARG A 162 16.28 13.36 3.53
CA ARG A 162 14.99 13.69 4.16
C ARG A 162 14.49 12.58 5.08
N LEU A 163 14.57 11.31 4.65
CA LEU A 163 14.20 10.17 5.48
C LEU A 163 14.97 10.19 6.80
N PHE A 164 16.29 10.39 6.72
CA PHE A 164 17.14 10.46 7.91
C PHE A 164 16.76 11.68 8.75
N GLY A 165 16.62 12.85 8.15
CA GLY A 165 16.23 14.07 8.85
C GLY A 165 14.95 13.95 9.70
N LEU A 166 13.99 13.13 9.30
CA LEU A 166 12.73 12.89 10.03
C LEU A 166 12.91 12.21 11.39
N PHE A 167 13.95 11.40 11.54
CA PHE A 167 14.18 10.55 12.72
C PHE A 167 15.40 10.97 13.56
N LEU A 168 16.06 12.05 13.13
CA LEU A 168 17.27 12.59 13.74
C LEU A 168 17.00 13.87 14.55
N GLY A 169 17.92 14.21 15.44
CA GLY A 169 17.90 15.44 16.23
C GLY A 169 17.24 15.31 17.60
N ASP A 170 17.37 16.37 18.41
CA ASP A 170 16.91 16.40 19.80
C ASP A 170 15.39 16.58 19.93
N GLU A 171 14.74 17.09 18.88
CA GLU A 171 13.28 17.31 18.83
C GLU A 171 12.50 16.01 18.56
N TYR A 172 13.16 14.97 18.05
CA TYR A 172 12.58 13.64 17.87
C TYR A 172 12.47 12.92 19.23
N THR A 173 11.41 13.23 19.97
CA THR A 173 11.22 12.83 21.38
C THR A 173 10.29 11.63 21.59
N GLN A 174 9.62 11.17 20.54
CA GLN A 174 8.76 9.98 20.53
C GLN A 174 8.77 9.34 19.14
N THR A 175 8.38 8.06 19.05
CA THR A 175 8.22 7.39 17.76
C THR A 175 7.12 8.05 16.95
N ASN A 176 7.47 8.59 15.79
CA ASN A 176 6.52 9.06 14.79
C ASN A 176 6.49 8.03 13.67
N VAL A 177 5.34 7.40 13.47
CA VAL A 177 5.15 6.44 12.38
C VAL A 177 4.87 7.20 11.10
N LEU A 178 5.73 7.00 10.10
CA LEU A 178 5.53 7.53 8.75
C LEU A 178 4.99 6.42 7.85
N ALA A 179 3.83 6.68 7.24
CA ALA A 179 3.26 5.79 6.23
C ALA A 179 3.99 5.91 4.88
N PHE A 180 4.55 7.10 4.58
CA PHE A 180 5.27 7.34 3.34
C PHE A 180 6.39 8.37 3.54
N LEU A 181 7.36 8.40 2.62
CA LEU A 181 8.47 9.35 2.66
C LEU A 181 8.00 10.72 2.15
N PRO A 182 7.97 11.78 2.97
CA PRO A 182 7.51 13.08 2.51
C PRO A 182 8.30 13.60 1.30
N GLY A 183 7.54 14.05 0.29
CA GLY A 183 8.05 14.72 -0.89
C GLY A 183 8.75 16.04 -0.54
N GLU A 184 9.54 16.54 -1.47
CA GLU A 184 10.27 17.80 -1.28
C GLU A 184 9.30 18.96 -1.05
N LYS A 185 9.36 19.58 0.14
CA LYS A 185 8.59 20.78 0.45
C LYS A 185 9.03 21.92 -0.46
N PRO A 186 8.12 22.56 -1.21
CA PRO A 186 8.49 23.62 -2.11
C PRO A 186 8.89 24.85 -1.29
N SER A 187 9.69 25.72 -1.89
CA SER A 187 10.03 27.02 -1.30
C SER A 187 8.85 28.00 -1.43
N ILE A 188 7.70 27.63 -0.87
CA ILE A 188 6.52 28.49 -0.73
C ILE A 188 6.63 29.15 0.65
N PRO A 189 6.75 30.49 0.72
CA PRO A 189 6.67 31.19 1.99
C PRO A 189 5.36 30.84 2.69
N PRO A 190 5.37 30.46 3.97
CA PRO A 190 4.13 30.18 4.68
C PRO A 190 3.26 31.44 4.69
N THR A 191 1.97 31.25 4.44
CA THR A 191 0.96 32.30 4.59
C THR A 191 1.00 32.86 6.00
N ASP A 192 0.90 34.18 6.13
CA ASP A 192 0.85 34.88 7.41
C ASP A 192 -0.37 34.45 8.24
N GLU A 193 -0.19 34.33 9.56
CA GLU A 193 -1.24 33.93 10.51
C GLU A 193 -2.50 34.80 10.38
N ALA A 194 -2.37 36.12 10.19
CA ALA A 194 -3.53 36.99 10.05
C ALA A 194 -4.29 36.73 8.73
N GLU A 195 -3.59 36.36 7.67
CA GLU A 195 -4.21 36.01 6.39
C GLU A 195 -4.92 34.66 6.45
N LEU A 196 -4.31 33.65 7.10
CA LEU A 196 -4.92 32.34 7.35
C LEU A 196 -6.25 32.49 8.11
N ASN A 197 -6.20 33.20 9.25
CA ASN A 197 -7.35 33.41 10.11
C ASN A 197 -8.47 34.23 9.43
N ARG A 198 -8.09 35.20 8.58
CA ARG A 198 -9.05 35.95 7.76
C ARG A 198 -9.73 35.04 6.74
N ALA A 199 -9.00 34.16 6.06
CA ALA A 199 -9.55 33.24 5.07
C ALA A 199 -10.45 32.16 5.70
N LEU A 200 -10.17 31.76 6.95
CA LEU A 200 -11.00 30.81 7.70
C LEU A 200 -12.15 31.48 8.46
N ASN A 201 -12.31 32.81 8.38
CA ASN A 201 -13.38 33.56 9.02
C ASN A 201 -13.51 33.29 10.54
N VAL A 202 -12.39 33.16 11.26
CA VAL A 202 -12.37 32.74 12.68
C VAL A 202 -12.82 33.82 13.69
N GLU A 203 -13.29 34.98 13.23
CA GLU A 203 -13.76 36.04 14.11
C GLU A 203 -15.17 35.74 14.66
N GLY A 204 -15.41 36.04 15.94
CA GLY A 204 -16.74 35.93 16.55
C GLY A 204 -17.14 34.52 16.99
N THR A 205 -16.19 33.60 17.07
CA THR A 205 -16.37 32.23 17.56
C THR A 205 -16.62 32.20 19.08
N ALA A 206 -17.33 31.17 19.56
CA ALA A 206 -17.61 31.01 21.01
C ALA A 206 -16.34 30.81 21.84
N ALA A 207 -15.32 30.18 21.25
CA ALA A 207 -13.97 30.07 21.76
C ALA A 207 -12.97 30.59 20.71
N PRO A 208 -11.97 31.42 21.10
CA PRO A 208 -10.99 31.97 20.15
C PRO A 208 -10.22 30.86 19.43
N LEU A 209 -10.02 31.04 18.12
CA LEU A 209 -9.17 30.20 17.28
C LEU A 209 -8.04 31.03 16.70
N SER A 210 -6.85 30.43 16.54
CA SER A 210 -5.79 31.00 15.72
C SER A 210 -5.04 29.90 14.98
N PHE A 211 -5.21 29.89 13.66
CA PHE A 211 -4.57 28.92 12.79
C PHE A 211 -3.18 29.36 12.37
N THR A 212 -2.25 28.42 12.43
CA THR A 212 -0.90 28.54 11.89
C THR A 212 -0.63 27.40 10.91
N ASN A 213 0.23 27.65 9.93
CA ASN A 213 0.79 26.57 9.13
C ASN A 213 1.66 25.67 9.99
N SER A 214 1.69 24.38 9.67
CA SER A 214 2.60 23.45 10.33
C SER A 214 4.06 23.94 10.24
N THR A 215 4.76 23.91 11.37
CA THR A 215 6.20 24.17 11.43
C THR A 215 7.02 22.94 11.10
N ASP A 216 6.37 21.79 10.91
CA ASP A 216 7.01 20.57 10.45
C ASP A 216 7.71 20.82 9.10
N GLU A 217 8.97 20.39 9.00
CA GLU A 217 9.82 20.66 7.85
C GLU A 217 9.35 19.94 6.57
N TYR A 218 8.53 18.90 6.73
CA TYR A 218 8.05 18.03 5.67
C TYR A 218 6.60 18.31 5.27
N THR A 219 5.88 19.04 6.10
CA THR A 219 4.50 19.46 5.85
C THR A 219 4.46 20.79 5.11
N TRP A 220 3.79 20.81 3.97
CA TRP A 220 3.65 21.99 3.13
C TRP A 220 2.70 23.01 3.78
N PRO A 221 2.93 24.32 3.60
CA PRO A 221 2.01 25.33 4.10
C PRO A 221 0.72 25.33 3.28
N MET A 222 -0.43 25.58 3.88
CA MET A 222 -1.63 25.97 3.17
C MET A 222 -1.60 27.46 2.78
N ALA A 223 -2.31 27.80 1.70
CA ALA A 223 -2.32 29.12 1.09
C ALA A 223 -3.72 29.72 1.00
N VAL A 224 -3.81 31.05 0.93
CA VAL A 224 -5.08 31.74 0.66
C VAL A 224 -5.35 31.78 -0.83
N ALA A 225 -6.56 31.44 -1.24
CA ALA A 225 -7.03 31.51 -2.61
C ALA A 225 -8.47 32.02 -2.70
N GLU A 226 -8.91 32.31 -3.92
CA GLU A 226 -10.31 32.59 -4.22
C GLU A 226 -10.93 31.38 -4.91
N LYS A 227 -12.03 30.85 -4.37
CA LYS A 227 -12.80 29.74 -4.96
C LYS A 227 -14.29 29.99 -4.73
N ASP A 228 -15.10 29.86 -5.77
CA ASP A 228 -16.56 30.01 -5.71
C ASP A 228 -17.04 31.32 -5.04
N ASP A 229 -16.39 32.45 -5.38
CA ASP A 229 -16.61 33.79 -4.82
C ASP A 229 -16.35 33.90 -3.30
N ARG A 230 -15.50 33.02 -2.75
CA ARG A 230 -15.04 33.02 -1.36
C ARG A 230 -13.52 33.18 -1.31
N THR A 231 -13.03 33.96 -0.34
CA THR A 231 -11.65 33.85 0.13
C THR A 231 -11.56 32.63 1.02
N VAL A 232 -10.72 31.66 0.66
CA VAL A 232 -10.61 30.37 1.33
C VAL A 232 -9.16 30.00 1.58
N LEU A 233 -8.96 29.02 2.46
CA LEU A 233 -7.68 28.33 2.59
C LEU A 233 -7.65 27.14 1.63
N VAL A 234 -6.52 26.89 0.99
CA VAL A 234 -6.31 25.80 0.01
C VAL A 234 -5.01 25.05 0.30
N SER A 235 -5.00 23.74 0.04
CA SER A 235 -3.76 22.95 0.05
C SER A 235 -2.79 23.42 -1.04
N THR A 236 -1.48 23.32 -0.81
CA THR A 236 -0.45 23.73 -1.80
C THR A 236 0.27 22.56 -2.45
N ASN A 237 0.00 21.33 -2.00
CA ASN A 237 0.62 20.10 -2.45
C ASN A 237 -0.14 19.42 -3.60
N THR A 238 -0.75 20.22 -4.47
CA THR A 238 -1.49 19.78 -5.65
C THR A 238 -0.58 19.13 -6.68
N GLY A 239 -0.96 17.95 -7.16
CA GLY A 239 -0.23 17.13 -8.12
C GLY A 239 1.08 16.57 -7.56
N LYS A 240 1.18 16.45 -6.24
CA LYS A 240 2.42 16.09 -5.54
C LYS A 240 2.19 14.91 -4.64
N ASP A 241 2.41 13.73 -5.18
CA ASP A 241 2.25 12.48 -4.45
C ASP A 241 3.27 12.42 -3.30
N THR A 242 2.94 11.62 -2.30
CA THR A 242 3.73 11.41 -1.09
C THR A 242 3.95 12.69 -0.29
N SER A 243 2.93 13.54 -0.15
CA SER A 243 3.08 14.85 0.48
C SER A 243 1.94 15.15 1.45
N SER A 244 2.14 16.14 2.31
CA SER A 244 1.11 16.64 3.20
C SER A 244 1.08 18.16 3.24
N ALA A 245 -0.09 18.74 3.47
CA ALA A 245 -0.27 20.15 3.79
C ALA A 245 -1.20 20.31 4.98
N SER A 246 -0.81 21.11 5.99
CA SER A 246 -1.57 21.21 7.24
C SER A 246 -1.61 22.60 7.85
N VAL A 247 -2.74 22.92 8.48
CA VAL A 247 -2.88 24.02 9.43
C VAL A 247 -3.35 23.51 10.78
N LEU A 248 -2.92 24.18 11.85
CA LEU A 248 -3.17 23.80 13.23
C LEU A 248 -3.67 24.97 14.05
N THR A 249 -4.53 24.69 15.03
CA THR A 249 -4.95 25.64 16.07
C THR A 249 -5.05 24.92 17.41
N THR A 250 -4.93 25.68 18.49
CA THR A 250 -5.27 25.21 19.84
C THR A 250 -6.52 25.94 20.32
N VAL A 251 -7.40 25.25 21.05
CA VAL A 251 -8.64 25.84 21.56
C VAL A 251 -8.96 25.35 22.97
N GLU A 252 -9.43 26.26 23.82
CA GLU A 252 -10.04 25.94 25.11
C GLU A 252 -11.55 25.76 24.89
N ALA A 253 -12.06 24.54 25.05
CA ALA A 253 -13.45 24.21 24.78
C ALA A 253 -14.12 23.55 26.00
N LYS A 254 -15.45 23.65 26.07
CA LYS A 254 -16.27 22.94 27.05
C LYS A 254 -16.86 21.67 26.44
N ALA A 255 -17.23 20.75 27.31
CA ALA A 255 -18.01 19.58 26.91
C ALA A 255 -19.31 20.00 26.19
N GLY A 256 -19.52 19.48 24.99
CA GLY A 256 -20.68 19.78 24.15
C GLY A 256 -20.52 21.01 23.23
N ASP A 257 -19.43 21.78 23.36
CA ASP A 257 -19.06 22.73 22.32
C ASP A 257 -18.72 21.94 21.03
N VAL A 258 -18.91 22.56 19.86
CA VAL A 258 -18.63 21.93 18.57
C VAL A 258 -17.64 22.76 17.78
N PHE A 259 -16.54 22.14 17.37
CA PHE A 259 -15.67 22.69 16.33
C PHE A 259 -16.26 22.38 14.96
N ALA A 260 -16.61 23.41 14.21
CA ALA A 260 -17.21 23.31 12.89
C ALA A 260 -16.34 24.01 11.84
N PHE A 261 -16.33 23.49 10.62
CA PHE A 261 -15.70 24.14 9.47
C PHE A 261 -16.42 23.76 8.19
N ASP A 262 -16.32 24.62 7.19
CA ASP A 262 -16.81 24.39 5.85
C ASP A 262 -15.65 23.89 4.98
N TYR A 263 -15.91 22.88 4.15
CA TYR A 263 -14.89 22.25 3.33
C TYR A 263 -15.42 21.87 1.94
N LYS A 264 -14.50 21.81 0.98
CA LYS A 264 -14.71 21.30 -0.37
C LYS A 264 -13.53 20.40 -0.72
N THR A 265 -13.78 19.25 -1.35
CA THR A 265 -12.73 18.30 -1.76
C THR A 265 -12.84 18.00 -3.24
N SER A 266 -11.69 17.86 -3.89
CA SER A 266 -11.57 17.32 -5.24
C SER A 266 -10.30 16.47 -5.26
N THR A 267 -10.40 15.27 -4.69
CA THR A 267 -9.26 14.39 -4.42
C THR A 267 -9.50 13.03 -5.06
N GLU A 268 -8.46 12.19 -5.14
CA GLU A 268 -8.65 10.78 -5.46
C GLU A 268 -9.50 10.09 -4.38
N ALA A 269 -10.46 9.29 -4.81
CA ALA A 269 -11.39 8.62 -3.92
C ALA A 269 -10.69 7.53 -3.09
N GLY A 270 -10.56 7.75 -1.78
CA GLY A 270 -10.03 6.76 -0.85
C GLY A 270 -8.52 6.56 -0.94
N CYS A 271 -7.79 7.53 -1.49
CA CYS A 271 -6.32 7.54 -1.56
C CYS A 271 -5.81 8.83 -0.94
N ASP A 272 -5.97 9.94 -1.67
CA ASP A 272 -5.72 11.30 -1.20
C ASP A 272 -6.82 11.79 -0.26
N LEU A 273 -6.48 11.98 1.02
CA LEU A 273 -7.45 12.26 2.05
C LEU A 273 -7.17 13.53 2.84
N PHE A 274 -8.25 14.24 3.13
CA PHE A 274 -8.30 15.33 4.08
C PHE A 274 -8.67 14.80 5.46
N TYR A 275 -7.91 15.17 6.48
CA TYR A 275 -8.08 14.69 7.84
C TYR A 275 -8.39 15.83 8.80
N LEU A 276 -9.32 15.56 9.72
CA LEU A 276 -9.45 16.25 10.98
C LEU A 276 -8.80 15.39 12.07
N SER A 277 -7.79 15.96 12.74
CA SER A 277 -7.17 15.35 13.92
C SER A 277 -7.38 16.22 15.15
N VAL A 278 -7.68 15.59 16.28
CA VAL A 278 -7.85 16.22 17.59
C VAL A 278 -6.90 15.55 18.58
N ASN A 279 -6.04 16.33 19.23
CA ASN A 279 -4.97 15.87 20.13
C ASN A 279 -4.10 14.78 19.47
N GLY A 280 -3.72 14.99 18.21
CA GLY A 280 -2.92 14.06 17.42
C GLY A 280 -3.67 12.81 16.95
N GLN A 281 -4.94 12.60 17.33
CA GLN A 281 -5.73 11.48 16.86
C GLN A 281 -6.62 11.89 15.70
N THR A 282 -6.55 11.17 14.58
CA THR A 282 -7.51 11.32 13.49
C THR A 282 -8.91 10.95 13.96
N VAL A 283 -9.83 11.90 13.89
CA VAL A 283 -11.24 11.69 14.28
C VAL A 283 -12.17 11.58 13.07
N LYS A 284 -11.76 12.11 11.92
CA LYS A 284 -12.52 12.06 10.67
C LYS A 284 -11.58 12.22 9.48
N ALA A 285 -11.89 11.56 8.37
CA ALA A 285 -11.30 11.87 7.08
C ALA A 285 -12.37 12.13 6.03
N PHE A 286 -11.98 12.81 4.96
CA PHE A 286 -12.79 13.22 3.83
C PHE A 286 -12.00 12.97 2.54
N GLY A 287 -12.66 12.41 1.53
CA GLY A 287 -12.05 12.11 0.23
C GLY A 287 -13.05 12.23 -0.91
N GLY A 288 -12.57 12.06 -2.14
CA GLY A 288 -13.37 12.15 -3.35
C GLY A 288 -13.80 13.58 -3.69
N VAL A 289 -14.77 13.70 -4.59
CA VAL A 289 -15.28 14.99 -5.06
C VAL A 289 -16.51 15.40 -4.27
N LYS A 290 -16.39 16.48 -3.48
CA LYS A 290 -17.47 16.99 -2.64
C LYS A 290 -17.57 18.50 -2.78
N GLU A 291 -18.75 18.97 -3.14
CA GLU A 291 -19.09 20.40 -3.07
C GLU A 291 -19.15 20.89 -1.61
N TRP A 292 -19.15 22.21 -1.43
CA TRP A 292 -19.14 22.86 -0.11
C TRP A 292 -20.11 22.22 0.88
N ALA A 293 -19.56 21.66 1.95
CA ALA A 293 -20.28 21.05 3.06
C ALA A 293 -19.72 21.54 4.40
N THR A 294 -20.50 21.38 5.47
CA THR A 294 -20.07 21.67 6.84
C THR A 294 -19.88 20.36 7.58
N TYR A 295 -18.82 20.26 8.38
CA TYR A 295 -18.63 19.18 9.35
C TYR A 295 -18.43 19.76 10.75
N GLY A 296 -18.96 19.08 11.77
CA GLY A 296 -18.78 19.43 13.18
C GLY A 296 -18.22 18.27 14.02
N TYR A 297 -17.29 18.59 14.92
CA TYR A 297 -16.76 17.71 15.95
C TYR A 297 -17.19 18.21 17.33
N GLU A 298 -17.90 17.39 18.10
CA GLU A 298 -18.32 17.69 19.47
C GLU A 298 -17.18 17.39 20.46
N PHE A 299 -16.81 18.37 21.29
CA PHE A 299 -15.82 18.19 22.32
C PHE A 299 -16.37 17.36 23.49
N PRO A 300 -15.73 16.24 23.86
CA PRO A 300 -16.28 15.30 24.85
C PRO A 300 -16.17 15.80 26.31
N ALA A 301 -15.25 16.73 26.58
CA ALA A 301 -14.94 17.22 27.91
C ALA A 301 -14.45 18.67 27.90
N ASP A 302 -14.44 19.31 29.06
CA ASP A 302 -13.77 20.61 29.23
C ASP A 302 -12.25 20.44 29.12
N GLY A 303 -11.59 21.31 28.37
CA GLY A 303 -10.13 21.36 28.31
C GLY A 303 -9.55 22.02 27.07
N THR A 304 -8.23 21.92 26.97
CA THR A 304 -7.45 22.36 25.82
C THR A 304 -7.41 21.26 24.76
N TYR A 305 -7.67 21.62 23.51
CA TYR A 305 -7.62 20.72 22.36
C TYR A 305 -6.67 21.27 21.30
N GLU A 306 -5.84 20.40 20.75
CA GLU A 306 -5.06 20.68 19.55
C GLU A 306 -5.83 20.14 18.34
N ILE A 307 -6.06 20.99 17.35
CA ILE A 307 -6.80 20.64 16.13
C ILE A 307 -5.86 20.80 14.95
N ALA A 308 -5.78 19.77 14.11
CA ALA A 308 -5.09 19.81 12.84
C ALA A 308 -6.04 19.48 11.69
N LEU A 309 -5.95 20.28 10.63
CA LEU A 309 -6.63 20.07 9.35
C LEU A 309 -5.54 19.78 8.32
N SER A 310 -5.50 18.54 7.82
CA SER A 310 -4.35 18.04 7.03
C SER A 310 -4.81 17.37 5.75
N TYR A 311 -4.33 17.81 4.60
CA TYR A 311 -4.46 17.06 3.34
C TYR A 311 -3.22 16.20 3.15
N ILE A 312 -3.39 14.89 3.05
CA ILE A 312 -2.29 13.92 2.93
C ILE A 312 -2.53 13.11 1.66
N LYS A 313 -1.50 13.06 0.82
CA LYS A 313 -1.48 12.35 -0.44
C LYS A 313 -0.66 11.07 -0.33
N ASP A 314 -1.13 10.02 -0.97
CA ASP A 314 -0.39 8.75 -1.05
C ASP A 314 0.67 8.82 -2.17
N SER A 315 1.36 7.71 -2.43
CA SER A 315 2.40 7.63 -3.47
C SER A 315 1.87 7.34 -4.87
N PHE A 316 0.55 7.26 -5.06
CA PHE A 316 -0.09 6.89 -6.32
C PHE A 316 -0.66 8.11 -7.05
N GLN A 317 -1.07 7.92 -8.30
CA GLN A 317 -1.36 8.98 -9.27
C GLN A 317 -2.31 10.06 -8.72
N ALA A 318 -1.93 11.33 -8.89
CA ALA A 318 -2.86 12.43 -8.66
C ALA A 318 -4.09 12.39 -9.60
N ALA A 319 -5.29 12.48 -9.03
CA ALA A 319 -6.56 12.57 -9.76
C ALA A 319 -7.38 13.82 -9.39
N ASN A 320 -8.34 14.19 -10.24
CA ASN A 320 -9.21 15.36 -10.08
C ASN A 320 -8.43 16.70 -10.01
N GLU A 321 -8.93 17.72 -9.29
CA GLU A 321 -8.14 18.95 -9.06
C GLU A 321 -7.00 18.71 -8.05
N ASP A 322 -6.99 17.56 -7.36
CA ASP A 322 -6.03 17.15 -6.34
C ASP A 322 -5.81 18.22 -5.25
N MET A 323 -6.94 18.67 -4.70
CA MET A 323 -7.02 19.85 -3.84
C MET A 323 -8.13 19.76 -2.79
N ILE A 324 -7.92 20.50 -1.71
CA ILE A 324 -8.93 20.78 -0.70
C ILE A 324 -9.07 22.29 -0.48
N TRP A 325 -10.27 22.73 -0.11
CA TRP A 325 -10.54 24.10 0.30
C TRP A 325 -11.26 24.11 1.63
N LEU A 326 -10.88 25.06 2.49
CA LEU A 326 -11.39 25.22 3.85
C LEU A 326 -11.86 26.66 4.08
N ASP A 327 -12.95 26.81 4.82
CA ASP A 327 -13.56 28.09 5.16
C ASP A 327 -14.30 27.97 6.50
N ASN A 328 -14.62 29.12 7.11
CA ASN A 328 -15.59 29.25 8.20
C ASN A 328 -15.36 28.32 9.40
N ALA A 329 -14.10 28.24 9.85
CA ALA A 329 -13.71 27.46 11.01
C ALA A 329 -14.12 28.18 12.30
N ARG A 330 -14.91 27.52 13.15
CA ARG A 330 -15.53 28.12 14.32
C ARG A 330 -15.80 27.14 15.44
N VAL A 331 -15.85 27.63 16.67
CA VAL A 331 -16.47 26.92 17.79
C VAL A 331 -17.86 27.48 18.03
N VAL A 332 -18.85 26.60 18.10
CA VAL A 332 -20.26 26.92 18.32
C VAL A 332 -20.80 26.13 19.50
N ASP A 333 -21.85 26.63 20.13
CA ASP A 333 -22.51 26.00 21.28
C ASP A 333 -24.05 25.97 21.10
N GLY A 334 -24.75 25.34 22.05
CA GLY A 334 -26.20 25.40 22.16
C GLY A 334 -26.96 24.91 20.91
N GLU A 335 -27.90 25.73 20.42
CA GLU A 335 -28.75 25.36 19.27
C GLU A 335 -27.95 25.28 17.96
N GLU A 336 -26.91 26.10 17.79
CA GLU A 336 -26.07 26.05 16.59
C GLU A 336 -25.23 24.79 16.56
N ALA A 337 -24.62 24.41 17.69
CA ALA A 337 -23.91 23.13 17.83
C ALA A 337 -24.81 21.94 17.44
N ALA A 338 -26.04 21.89 17.97
CA ALA A 338 -26.99 20.85 17.64
C ALA A 338 -27.37 20.84 16.14
N ALA A 339 -27.51 22.02 15.52
CA ALA A 339 -27.82 22.14 14.10
C ALA A 339 -26.66 21.70 13.20
N VAL A 340 -25.41 22.03 13.57
CA VAL A 340 -24.21 21.57 12.85
C VAL A 340 -24.11 20.04 12.92
N LEU A 341 -24.20 19.46 14.11
CA LEU A 341 -24.09 18.01 14.29
C LEU A 341 -25.22 17.25 13.57
N ALA A 342 -26.42 17.81 13.50
CA ALA A 342 -27.53 17.22 12.77
C ALA A 342 -27.31 17.17 11.24
N ASN A 343 -26.42 18.01 10.71
CA ASN A 343 -26.05 18.04 9.29
C ASN A 343 -24.82 17.19 8.97
N ASN A 344 -24.14 16.63 9.97
CA ASN A 344 -23.05 15.70 9.71
C ASN A 344 -23.56 14.49 8.91
N PRO A 345 -22.73 13.92 8.02
CA PRO A 345 -23.09 12.71 7.30
C PRO A 345 -23.46 11.58 8.27
N VAL A 346 -24.61 10.94 8.02
CA VAL A 346 -25.04 9.74 8.74
C VAL A 346 -24.76 8.54 7.86
N TYR A 347 -23.85 7.69 8.33
CA TYR A 347 -23.46 6.50 7.60
C TYR A 347 -24.23 5.26 8.07
N PRO A 348 -24.53 4.30 7.17
CA PRO A 348 -25.10 3.01 7.53
C PRO A 348 -24.28 2.33 8.64
N GLU A 349 -24.96 1.77 9.65
CA GLU A 349 -24.27 1.05 10.72
C GLU A 349 -23.64 -0.23 10.17
N GLY A 350 -22.32 -0.35 10.36
CA GLY A 350 -21.55 -1.51 9.92
C GLY A 350 -21.85 -2.79 10.70
N THR A 351 -21.35 -3.93 10.21
CA THR A 351 -21.46 -5.23 10.90
C THR A 351 -20.20 -5.52 11.73
N LYS A 352 -20.00 -6.76 12.18
CA LYS A 352 -18.73 -7.12 12.86
C LYS A 352 -17.53 -7.24 11.92
N MET A 353 -17.76 -7.36 10.61
CA MET A 353 -16.71 -7.54 9.61
C MET A 353 -17.06 -6.75 8.35
N THR A 354 -16.03 -6.33 7.61
CA THR A 354 -16.21 -5.77 6.27
C THR A 354 -16.51 -6.90 5.30
N THR A 355 -17.50 -6.73 4.43
CA THR A 355 -17.88 -7.74 3.43
C THR A 355 -18.29 -7.12 2.10
N ILE A 356 -18.02 -7.87 1.03
CA ILE A 356 -18.56 -7.63 -0.30
C ILE A 356 -19.54 -8.77 -0.61
N SER A 357 -20.71 -8.41 -1.11
CA SER A 357 -21.77 -9.35 -1.51
C SER A 357 -22.46 -8.86 -2.78
N PHE A 358 -23.09 -9.76 -3.52
CA PHE A 358 -23.86 -9.42 -4.71
C PHE A 358 -25.36 -9.47 -4.41
N VAL A 359 -26.12 -8.58 -5.04
CA VAL A 359 -27.57 -8.47 -4.86
C VAL A 359 -28.28 -8.91 -6.14
N GLY A 360 -29.22 -9.85 -6.01
CA GLY A 360 -30.07 -10.31 -7.12
C GLY A 360 -30.59 -11.74 -6.93
N ASP A 361 -31.71 -12.06 -7.59
CA ASP A 361 -32.29 -13.42 -7.57
C ASP A 361 -31.43 -14.44 -8.33
N ASN A 362 -30.52 -13.96 -9.18
CA ASN A 362 -29.58 -14.74 -9.98
C ASN A 362 -28.23 -14.97 -9.28
N VAL A 363 -28.05 -14.47 -8.04
CA VAL A 363 -26.81 -14.58 -7.28
C VAL A 363 -26.84 -15.84 -6.42
N LYS A 364 -25.81 -16.68 -6.52
CA LYS A 364 -25.61 -17.83 -5.65
C LYS A 364 -24.19 -17.88 -5.12
N GLN A 365 -24.04 -17.92 -3.80
CA GLN A 365 -22.72 -18.10 -3.17
C GLN A 365 -22.24 -19.54 -3.35
N VAL A 366 -20.94 -19.70 -3.62
CA VAL A 366 -20.29 -21.00 -3.82
C VAL A 366 -19.14 -21.20 -2.84
N PHE A 367 -18.83 -22.46 -2.57
CA PHE A 367 -17.76 -22.90 -1.68
C PHE A 367 -16.89 -23.94 -2.38
N PHE A 368 -15.58 -23.72 -2.38
CA PHE A 368 -14.60 -24.66 -2.88
C PHE A 368 -14.22 -25.66 -1.78
N THR A 369 -13.99 -26.92 -2.17
CA THR A 369 -13.94 -28.07 -1.24
C THR A 369 -12.66 -28.19 -0.42
N ASP A 370 -11.66 -27.33 -0.63
CA ASP A 370 -10.43 -27.28 0.18
C ASP A 370 -10.29 -25.93 0.94
N PRO A 371 -10.22 -25.94 2.29
CA PRO A 371 -10.02 -24.74 3.09
C PRO A 371 -8.63 -24.08 2.95
N GLN A 372 -7.62 -24.76 2.40
CA GLN A 372 -6.32 -24.13 2.09
C GLN A 372 -6.41 -23.07 1.00
N PHE A 373 -7.50 -23.06 0.23
CA PHE A 373 -7.79 -22.05 -0.78
C PHE A 373 -8.03 -20.65 -0.18
N ALA A 374 -8.50 -20.57 1.07
CA ALA A 374 -8.69 -19.31 1.78
C ALA A 374 -7.35 -18.61 2.14
N LEU A 375 -6.22 -19.31 2.03
CA LEU A 375 -4.87 -18.79 2.30
C LEU A 375 -4.17 -18.26 1.04
N MET A 376 -4.71 -18.51 -0.16
CA MET A 376 -4.06 -18.15 -1.43
C MET A 376 -4.59 -16.86 -2.08
N SER A 377 -5.73 -16.34 -1.64
CA SER A 377 -6.06 -14.95 -1.97
C SER A 377 -5.02 -14.08 -1.27
N THR A 378 -4.31 -13.22 -2.01
CA THR A 378 -3.38 -12.19 -1.50
C THR A 378 -4.01 -11.28 -0.42
N PHE A 379 -5.32 -11.41 -0.19
CA PHE A 379 -6.17 -10.41 0.46
C PHE A 379 -6.99 -10.90 1.65
N GLY A 380 -6.95 -12.19 2.01
CA GLY A 380 -7.78 -12.73 3.10
C GLY A 380 -9.30 -12.66 2.87
N MET A 381 -10.06 -13.54 3.55
CA MET A 381 -11.54 -13.64 3.54
C MET A 381 -12.24 -13.37 2.18
N THR A 382 -11.94 -14.15 1.15
CA THR A 382 -12.62 -14.02 -0.16
C THR A 382 -13.95 -14.78 -0.19
N ASN A 383 -15.03 -14.10 -0.58
CA ASN A 383 -16.31 -14.73 -0.90
C ASN A 383 -16.43 -15.02 -2.40
N TYR A 384 -17.07 -16.12 -2.78
CA TYR A 384 -17.21 -16.54 -4.18
C TYR A 384 -18.69 -16.62 -4.57
N TYR A 385 -19.02 -16.12 -5.75
CA TYR A 385 -20.39 -16.08 -6.25
C TYR A 385 -20.46 -16.51 -7.71
N VAL A 386 -21.47 -17.31 -8.03
CA VAL A 386 -21.96 -17.52 -9.41
C VAL A 386 -23.15 -16.60 -9.63
N ILE A 387 -23.15 -15.87 -10.73
CA ILE A 387 -24.15 -14.85 -11.07
C ILE A 387 -24.72 -15.16 -12.46
N ASP A 388 -25.73 -16.04 -12.48
CA ASP A 388 -26.20 -16.75 -13.68
C ASP A 388 -26.42 -15.83 -14.92
N ASN A 389 -25.54 -15.95 -15.91
CA ASN A 389 -25.63 -15.35 -17.27
C ASN A 389 -25.82 -13.82 -17.31
N THR A 390 -25.12 -13.07 -16.46
CA THR A 390 -25.14 -11.60 -16.51
C THR A 390 -23.79 -10.98 -16.82
N GLU A 391 -23.78 -9.97 -17.69
CA GLU A 391 -22.59 -9.14 -17.99
C GLU A 391 -22.23 -8.17 -16.85
N SER A 392 -23.15 -7.95 -15.90
CA SER A 392 -22.92 -7.11 -14.73
C SER A 392 -23.80 -7.50 -13.55
N ALA A 393 -23.38 -7.11 -12.34
CA ALA A 393 -24.18 -7.26 -11.12
C ALA A 393 -24.19 -6.00 -10.26
N THR A 394 -25.15 -5.96 -9.34
CA THR A 394 -25.17 -4.96 -8.27
C THR A 394 -24.39 -5.50 -7.08
N VAL A 395 -23.42 -4.73 -6.62
CA VAL A 395 -22.57 -5.07 -5.49
C VAL A 395 -23.05 -4.32 -4.26
N LYS A 396 -23.09 -5.01 -3.13
CA LYS A 396 -23.32 -4.43 -1.81
C LYS A 396 -22.07 -4.57 -0.97
N VAL A 397 -21.53 -3.43 -0.53
CA VAL A 397 -20.45 -3.35 0.43
C VAL A 397 -21.01 -3.04 1.80
N THR A 398 -20.57 -3.78 2.81
CA THR A 398 -20.89 -3.52 4.22
C THR A 398 -19.58 -3.35 4.98
N LEU A 399 -19.39 -2.22 5.64
CA LEU A 399 -18.20 -1.98 6.46
C LEU A 399 -18.35 -2.60 7.85
N ALA A 400 -17.23 -2.91 8.50
CA ALA A 400 -17.24 -3.22 9.92
C ALA A 400 -17.66 -1.99 10.77
N LYS A 401 -18.18 -2.25 11.96
CA LYS A 401 -18.69 -1.24 12.87
C LYS A 401 -17.56 -0.34 13.35
N GLY A 402 -17.78 0.96 13.26
CA GLY A 402 -16.83 1.99 13.70
C GLY A 402 -15.81 2.40 12.64
N LEU A 403 -15.88 1.85 11.43
CA LEU A 403 -15.07 2.30 10.30
C LEU A 403 -15.71 3.54 9.67
N ASP A 404 -14.89 4.54 9.33
CA ASP A 404 -15.31 5.74 8.61
C ASP A 404 -15.34 5.46 7.10
N PRO A 405 -16.51 5.43 6.43
CA PRO A 405 -16.60 5.05 5.02
C PRO A 405 -15.88 5.99 4.06
N GLU A 406 -15.61 7.24 4.44
CA GLU A 406 -14.81 8.16 3.61
C GLU A 406 -13.33 7.76 3.55
N MET A 407 -12.89 6.80 4.39
CA MET A 407 -11.55 6.18 4.36
C MET A 407 -11.46 4.94 3.46
N TYR A 408 -12.54 4.54 2.77
CA TYR A 408 -12.56 3.28 2.03
C TYR A 408 -13.00 3.49 0.58
N ALA A 409 -12.30 2.81 -0.31
CA ALA A 409 -12.65 2.71 -1.71
C ALA A 409 -13.03 1.28 -2.07
N PHE A 410 -13.90 1.17 -3.08
CA PHE A 410 -14.24 -0.09 -3.73
C PHE A 410 -13.59 -0.13 -5.11
N GLY A 411 -12.90 -1.23 -5.41
CA GLY A 411 -12.27 -1.46 -6.70
C GLY A 411 -12.66 -2.80 -7.32
N CYS A 412 -12.42 -2.91 -8.62
CA CYS A 412 -12.70 -4.09 -9.43
C CYS A 412 -11.60 -4.27 -10.48
N GLU A 413 -11.00 -5.45 -10.63
CA GLU A 413 -9.92 -5.65 -11.63
C GLU A 413 -10.35 -5.38 -13.07
N ALA A 414 -11.65 -5.55 -13.38
CA ALA A 414 -12.20 -5.27 -14.72
C ALA A 414 -12.48 -3.77 -14.97
N ALA A 415 -12.32 -2.90 -13.97
CA ALA A 415 -12.51 -1.47 -14.07
C ALA A 415 -11.33 -0.73 -13.41
N PRO A 416 -10.51 0.03 -14.16
CA PRO A 416 -9.26 0.60 -13.64
C PRO A 416 -9.46 1.69 -12.57
N GLU A 417 -10.70 2.10 -12.29
CA GLU A 417 -11.01 3.19 -11.35
C GLU A 417 -11.51 2.63 -10.01
N ASN A 418 -10.92 3.12 -8.92
CA ASN A 418 -11.44 2.95 -7.57
C ASN A 418 -12.57 3.96 -7.31
N TYR A 419 -13.62 3.52 -6.62
CA TYR A 419 -14.78 4.33 -6.33
C TYR A 419 -14.87 4.66 -4.84
N ALA A 420 -15.19 5.91 -4.50
CA ALA A 420 -15.51 6.27 -3.12
C ALA A 420 -16.77 5.53 -2.69
N LEU A 421 -16.73 4.83 -1.55
CA LEU A 421 -17.91 4.11 -1.06
C LEU A 421 -19.10 5.05 -0.83
N THR A 422 -18.84 6.30 -0.41
CA THR A 422 -19.88 7.27 -0.10
C THR A 422 -20.71 7.72 -1.30
N ASP A 423 -20.19 7.61 -2.52
CA ASP A 423 -20.92 7.97 -3.74
C ASP A 423 -22.10 7.03 -4.01
N TYR A 424 -22.08 5.86 -3.38
CA TYR A 424 -23.05 4.78 -3.55
C TYR A 424 -23.82 4.49 -2.26
N MET A 425 -23.87 5.43 -1.32
CA MET A 425 -24.57 5.27 -0.06
C MET A 425 -26.10 5.22 -0.24
N THR A 426 -26.73 4.22 0.35
CA THR A 426 -28.19 4.04 0.41
C THR A 426 -28.65 3.76 1.85
N GLU A 427 -29.96 3.70 2.10
CA GLU A 427 -30.51 3.33 3.42
C GLU A 427 -30.08 1.91 3.85
N ASP A 428 -29.85 1.01 2.90
CA ASP A 428 -29.52 -0.39 3.16
C ASP A 428 -28.01 -0.69 3.15
N GLY A 429 -27.15 0.33 3.01
CA GLY A 429 -25.70 0.19 2.89
C GLY A 429 -25.14 0.81 1.61
N TYR A 430 -23.91 0.47 1.25
CA TYR A 430 -23.26 0.98 0.03
C TYR A 430 -23.56 0.04 -1.14
N VAL A 431 -24.30 0.53 -2.13
CA VAL A 431 -24.84 -0.27 -3.23
C VAL A 431 -24.36 0.28 -4.57
N ILE A 432 -23.50 -0.48 -5.21
CA ILE A 432 -22.76 -0.08 -6.41
C ILE A 432 -23.37 -0.82 -7.60
N PRO A 433 -24.11 -0.14 -8.48
CA PRO A 433 -24.84 -0.78 -9.58
C PRO A 433 -23.91 -1.11 -10.75
N ASN A 434 -24.39 -2.04 -11.61
CA ASN A 434 -23.83 -2.33 -12.94
C ASN A 434 -22.32 -2.63 -12.96
N GLN A 435 -21.81 -3.30 -11.94
CA GLN A 435 -20.41 -3.69 -11.89
C GLN A 435 -20.15 -4.81 -12.89
N PRO A 436 -19.16 -4.67 -13.80
CA PRO A 436 -18.93 -5.62 -14.87
C PRO A 436 -18.50 -6.96 -14.31
N ILE A 437 -19.01 -8.05 -14.90
CA ILE A 437 -18.56 -9.41 -14.63
C ILE A 437 -17.92 -9.92 -15.91
N ASP A 438 -16.66 -10.32 -15.83
CA ASP A 438 -15.98 -10.93 -16.95
C ASP A 438 -16.56 -12.31 -17.24
N THR A 439 -16.91 -12.52 -18.50
CA THR A 439 -17.48 -13.76 -19.03
C THR A 439 -16.43 -14.58 -19.78
N ASN A 440 -15.15 -14.45 -19.42
CA ASN A 440 -14.00 -15.08 -20.06
C ASN A 440 -13.64 -14.49 -21.44
N GLN A 441 -14.49 -13.65 -22.04
CA GLN A 441 -14.24 -13.10 -23.38
C GLN A 441 -13.35 -11.85 -23.39
N ALA A 442 -13.29 -11.08 -22.28
CA ALA A 442 -12.64 -9.77 -22.27
C ALA A 442 -11.22 -9.80 -21.67
N SER A 443 -11.03 -10.36 -20.48
CA SER A 443 -9.70 -10.49 -19.82
C SER A 443 -9.08 -11.88 -19.97
N GLY A 444 -9.87 -12.84 -20.43
CA GLY A 444 -9.52 -14.25 -20.45
C GLY A 444 -9.54 -14.99 -19.13
N TYR A 445 -9.93 -14.31 -18.05
CA TYR A 445 -10.25 -14.97 -16.79
C TYR A 445 -11.75 -15.30 -16.74
N PRO A 446 -12.16 -16.47 -16.23
CA PRO A 446 -13.56 -16.83 -16.08
C PRO A 446 -14.24 -16.14 -14.89
N TYR A 447 -13.60 -15.13 -14.29
CA TYR A 447 -14.04 -14.47 -13.07
C TYR A 447 -13.60 -13.00 -13.02
N THR A 448 -14.15 -12.27 -12.05
CA THR A 448 -13.76 -10.89 -11.72
C THR A 448 -13.55 -10.75 -10.22
N THR A 449 -12.43 -10.13 -9.84
CA THR A 449 -12.12 -9.81 -8.45
C THR A 449 -12.61 -8.40 -8.10
N TYR A 450 -13.21 -8.29 -6.92
CA TYR A 450 -13.63 -7.05 -6.29
C TYR A 450 -12.99 -6.94 -4.93
N PHE A 451 -12.63 -5.73 -4.53
CA PHE A 451 -11.96 -5.48 -3.27
C PHE A 451 -12.42 -4.17 -2.65
N VAL A 452 -12.34 -4.12 -1.32
CA VAL A 452 -12.47 -2.90 -0.53
C VAL A 452 -11.12 -2.66 0.11
N VAL A 453 -10.56 -1.49 -0.15
CA VAL A 453 -9.28 -1.05 0.40
C VAL A 453 -9.51 0.11 1.35
N LYS A 454 -8.66 0.19 2.36
CA LYS A 454 -8.59 1.34 3.24
C LYS A 454 -7.53 2.31 2.71
N ALA A 455 -7.86 3.58 2.65
CA ALA A 455 -6.95 4.65 2.26
C ALA A 455 -5.67 4.65 3.09
N GLY A 456 -4.53 4.77 2.41
CA GLY A 456 -3.20 4.78 3.01
C GLY A 456 -2.74 3.42 3.57
N ALA A 457 -3.45 2.33 3.28
CA ALA A 457 -3.02 0.97 3.61
C ALA A 457 -3.08 0.09 2.35
N GLU A 458 -1.99 -0.62 2.04
CA GLU A 458 -1.96 -1.62 0.95
C GLU A 458 -2.83 -2.87 1.25
N ASN A 459 -3.43 -2.93 2.44
CA ASN A 459 -4.21 -4.06 2.89
C ASN A 459 -5.65 -3.99 2.37
N VAL A 460 -6.07 -5.03 1.66
CA VAL A 460 -7.47 -5.27 1.33
C VAL A 460 -8.24 -5.71 2.57
N GLU A 461 -9.36 -5.04 2.83
CA GLU A 461 -10.22 -5.25 4.01
C GLU A 461 -11.30 -6.31 3.76
N ALA A 462 -11.71 -6.45 2.50
CA ALA A 462 -12.59 -7.51 2.05
C ALA A 462 -12.39 -7.73 0.55
N SER A 463 -12.55 -8.98 0.11
CA SER A 463 -12.54 -9.34 -1.30
C SER A 463 -13.73 -10.24 -1.67
N ALA A 464 -14.17 -10.18 -2.92
CA ALA A 464 -15.11 -11.12 -3.48
C ALA A 464 -14.79 -11.42 -4.94
N ILE A 465 -15.11 -12.63 -5.38
CA ILE A 465 -14.95 -13.08 -6.75
C ILE A 465 -16.34 -13.36 -7.34
N ALA A 466 -16.66 -12.73 -8.46
CA ALA A 466 -17.83 -13.04 -9.27
C ALA A 466 -17.46 -13.95 -10.45
N ILE A 467 -18.33 -14.92 -10.72
CA ILE A 467 -18.22 -15.88 -11.81
C ILE A 467 -19.53 -15.85 -12.58
N ALA A 468 -19.46 -15.73 -13.91
CA ALA A 468 -20.66 -15.52 -14.73
C ALA A 468 -21.65 -16.70 -14.77
N ASP A 469 -21.17 -17.94 -14.64
CA ASP A 469 -21.99 -19.14 -14.72
C ASP A 469 -21.25 -20.41 -14.18
N GLU A 470 -21.94 -21.55 -14.14
CA GLU A 470 -21.34 -22.82 -13.72
C GLU A 470 -20.19 -23.30 -14.63
N PRO A 471 -20.28 -23.20 -15.97
CA PRO A 471 -19.13 -23.46 -16.85
C PRO A 471 -17.89 -22.65 -16.48
N ASN A 472 -18.05 -21.36 -16.20
CA ASN A 472 -16.95 -20.49 -15.76
C ASN A 472 -16.42 -20.90 -14.37
N ALA A 473 -17.28 -21.38 -13.47
CA ALA A 473 -16.83 -21.91 -12.18
C ALA A 473 -16.01 -23.21 -12.34
N ASN A 474 -16.40 -24.08 -13.27
CA ASN A 474 -15.63 -25.28 -13.62
C ASN A 474 -14.30 -24.90 -14.29
N ALA A 475 -14.30 -23.91 -15.18
CA ALA A 475 -13.10 -23.34 -15.79
C ALA A 475 -12.15 -22.71 -14.76
N PHE A 476 -12.68 -22.03 -13.73
CA PHE A 476 -11.90 -21.52 -12.62
C PHE A 476 -11.21 -22.64 -11.85
N VAL A 477 -11.90 -23.74 -11.53
CA VAL A 477 -11.27 -24.93 -10.92
C VAL A 477 -10.17 -25.51 -11.81
N ALA A 478 -10.42 -25.62 -13.12
CA ALA A 478 -9.44 -26.14 -14.08
C ALA A 478 -8.17 -25.26 -14.12
N MET A 479 -8.35 -23.94 -14.14
CA MET A 479 -7.26 -22.97 -14.09
C MET A 479 -6.41 -23.15 -12.83
N LEU A 480 -7.04 -23.25 -11.65
CA LEU A 480 -6.33 -23.43 -10.39
C LEU A 480 -5.51 -24.73 -10.38
N GLN A 481 -6.07 -25.82 -10.91
CA GLN A 481 -5.37 -27.10 -11.04
C GLN A 481 -4.17 -27.01 -11.99
N GLN A 482 -4.24 -26.21 -13.06
CA GLN A 482 -3.10 -25.92 -13.94
C GLN A 482 -1.95 -25.24 -13.20
N TYR A 483 -2.26 -24.38 -12.22
CA TYR A 483 -1.28 -23.75 -11.34
C TYR A 483 -0.83 -24.65 -10.16
N GLY A 484 -1.19 -25.93 -10.17
CA GLY A 484 -0.79 -26.90 -9.14
C GLY A 484 -1.63 -26.82 -7.85
N ILE A 485 -2.73 -26.06 -7.85
CA ILE A 485 -3.62 -25.90 -6.69
C ILE A 485 -4.67 -27.02 -6.71
N ASN A 486 -4.64 -27.88 -5.68
CA ASN A 486 -5.56 -29.01 -5.59
C ASN A 486 -6.95 -28.56 -5.11
N VAL A 487 -7.84 -28.25 -6.04
CA VAL A 487 -9.26 -27.96 -5.77
C VAL A 487 -10.11 -29.14 -6.29
N PRO A 488 -10.62 -30.03 -5.41
CA PRO A 488 -11.37 -31.22 -5.83
C PRO A 488 -12.72 -30.92 -6.48
N GLY A 489 -13.24 -29.69 -6.30
CA GLY A 489 -14.51 -29.24 -6.83
C GLY A 489 -15.15 -28.14 -5.98
N TRP A 490 -16.38 -27.76 -6.31
CA TRP A 490 -17.14 -26.71 -5.65
C TRP A 490 -18.60 -27.11 -5.46
N LYS A 491 -19.30 -26.38 -4.59
CA LYS A 491 -20.74 -26.54 -4.31
C LYS A 491 -21.39 -25.21 -3.99
N TYR A 492 -22.70 -25.13 -4.16
CA TYR A 492 -23.47 -23.99 -3.68
C TYR A 492 -23.57 -23.97 -2.15
N ALA A 493 -23.90 -22.79 -1.60
CA ALA A 493 -24.10 -22.58 -0.17
C ALA A 493 -25.14 -23.50 0.48
N ASP A 494 -26.18 -23.88 -0.28
CA ASP A 494 -27.22 -24.82 0.16
C ASP A 494 -26.78 -26.30 0.10
N GLY A 495 -25.55 -26.56 -0.35
CA GLY A 495 -24.96 -27.89 -0.48
C GLY A 495 -25.26 -28.60 -1.79
N THR A 496 -25.98 -27.97 -2.72
CA THR A 496 -26.19 -28.53 -4.06
C THR A 496 -24.89 -28.53 -4.86
N LEU A 497 -24.69 -29.59 -5.64
CA LEU A 497 -23.54 -29.75 -6.54
C LEU A 497 -23.82 -29.07 -7.88
N PRO A 498 -22.78 -28.66 -8.63
CA PRO A 498 -22.94 -28.16 -9.99
C PRO A 498 -23.72 -29.14 -10.87
N SER A 499 -24.41 -28.61 -11.88
CA SER A 499 -25.23 -29.42 -12.80
C SER A 499 -24.40 -30.35 -13.69
N THR A 500 -23.09 -30.10 -13.81
CA THR A 500 -22.15 -30.92 -14.58
C THR A 500 -20.85 -31.14 -13.81
N ASP A 501 -20.37 -32.38 -13.79
CA ASP A 501 -19.04 -32.76 -13.27
C ASP A 501 -17.94 -32.58 -14.33
N GLU A 502 -18.29 -32.18 -15.56
CA GLU A 502 -17.32 -31.91 -16.61
C GLU A 502 -16.55 -30.63 -16.29
N VAL A 503 -15.30 -30.81 -15.89
CA VAL A 503 -14.28 -29.76 -15.93
C VAL A 503 -14.18 -29.36 -17.40
N ALA A 504 -14.70 -28.18 -17.74
CA ALA A 504 -14.43 -27.58 -19.04
C ALA A 504 -12.91 -27.54 -19.24
N GLU A 505 -12.42 -27.74 -20.48
CA GLU A 505 -11.00 -27.45 -20.74
C GLU A 505 -10.69 -26.06 -20.17
N ALA A 506 -9.60 -25.95 -19.42
CA ALA A 506 -9.18 -24.66 -18.88
C ALA A 506 -9.24 -23.64 -20.02
N PRO A 507 -9.87 -22.46 -19.82
CA PRO A 507 -9.92 -21.45 -20.86
C PRO A 507 -8.54 -21.30 -21.45
N GLN A 508 -8.41 -21.46 -22.76
CA GLN A 508 -7.32 -20.80 -23.43
C GLN A 508 -7.62 -19.33 -23.26
N LEU A 509 -6.94 -18.68 -22.31
CA LEU A 509 -7.01 -17.24 -22.08
C LEU A 509 -7.07 -16.56 -23.47
N PRO A 510 -8.14 -15.85 -23.87
CA PRO A 510 -8.20 -15.15 -25.14
C PRO A 510 -6.93 -14.36 -25.38
N MET A 511 -6.14 -14.88 -26.30
CA MET A 511 -4.97 -14.22 -26.85
C MET A 511 -5.38 -13.19 -27.91
N GLU A 512 -6.62 -12.69 -27.90
CA GLU A 512 -7.04 -11.69 -28.89
C GLU A 512 -6.43 -10.35 -28.49
N GLY A 513 -5.51 -9.85 -29.33
CA GLY A 513 -4.67 -8.73 -28.97
C GLY A 513 -3.50 -9.10 -28.06
N MET A 514 -3.20 -10.38 -27.83
CA MET A 514 -1.92 -10.83 -27.26
C MET A 514 -1.02 -11.34 -28.37
N ALA A 515 0.27 -11.07 -28.23
CA ALA A 515 1.30 -11.48 -29.15
C ALA A 515 2.35 -12.32 -28.42
N SER A 516 2.90 -13.32 -29.11
CA SER A 516 4.02 -14.11 -28.59
C SER A 516 5.33 -13.50 -29.05
N TYR A 517 6.25 -13.36 -28.11
CA TYR A 517 7.56 -12.78 -28.31
C TYR A 517 8.62 -13.82 -27.95
N THR A 518 9.64 -13.91 -28.80
CA THR A 518 10.79 -14.79 -28.60
C THR A 518 12.06 -13.95 -28.66
N ILE A 519 12.73 -13.77 -27.53
CA ILE A 519 13.97 -13.02 -27.45
C ILE A 519 15.11 -14.03 -27.33
N LYS A 520 16.00 -14.05 -28.33
CA LYS A 520 17.17 -14.94 -28.33
C LYS A 520 18.42 -14.16 -27.98
N CYS A 521 19.11 -14.61 -26.95
CA CYS A 521 20.42 -14.11 -26.55
C CYS A 521 21.44 -15.16 -26.98
N VAL A 522 22.22 -14.83 -28.00
CA VAL A 522 23.22 -15.74 -28.59
C VAL A 522 24.57 -15.05 -28.70
N ASP A 523 25.65 -15.82 -28.72
CA ASP A 523 26.99 -15.30 -29.01
C ASP A 523 27.22 -15.14 -30.52
N GLN A 524 28.37 -14.58 -30.92
CA GLN A 524 28.71 -14.40 -32.34
C GLN A 524 28.73 -15.70 -33.18
N ASP A 525 28.79 -16.87 -32.54
CA ASP A 525 28.78 -18.19 -33.18
C ASP A 525 27.38 -18.85 -33.15
N GLY A 526 26.39 -18.17 -32.58
CA GLY A 526 25.01 -18.63 -32.47
C GLY A 526 24.76 -19.56 -31.28
N ASN A 527 25.69 -19.66 -30.32
CA ASN A 527 25.47 -20.45 -29.11
C ASN A 527 24.60 -19.66 -28.10
N PRO A 528 23.74 -20.33 -27.33
CA PRO A 528 22.98 -19.71 -26.23
C PRO A 528 23.83 -18.93 -25.23
N VAL A 529 23.35 -17.76 -24.82
CA VAL A 529 23.93 -16.94 -23.74
C VAL A 529 22.97 -16.93 -22.55
N THR A 530 23.18 -17.89 -21.66
CA THR A 530 22.36 -18.13 -20.46
C THR A 530 22.69 -17.17 -19.33
N GLY A 531 21.72 -16.87 -18.45
CA GLY A 531 21.91 -15.93 -17.34
C GLY A 531 21.72 -14.46 -17.73
N THR A 532 21.32 -14.20 -18.97
CA THR A 532 20.93 -12.88 -19.45
C THR A 532 19.57 -12.50 -18.86
N MET A 533 19.39 -11.23 -18.51
CA MET A 533 18.09 -10.68 -18.11
C MET A 533 17.71 -9.56 -19.08
N ILE A 534 16.47 -9.59 -19.57
CA ILE A 534 15.93 -8.60 -20.51
C ILE A 534 14.88 -7.78 -19.78
N ASN A 535 15.00 -6.45 -19.84
CA ASN A 535 13.91 -5.56 -19.47
C ASN A 535 12.93 -5.47 -20.65
N VAL A 536 11.67 -5.79 -20.40
CA VAL A 536 10.55 -5.64 -21.34
C VAL A 536 9.76 -4.41 -20.90
N CYS A 537 9.86 -3.32 -21.66
CA CYS A 537 9.35 -2.01 -21.28
C CYS A 537 8.18 -1.55 -22.16
N THR A 538 7.23 -0.88 -21.53
CA THR A 538 6.22 0.00 -22.13
C THR A 538 6.63 1.46 -21.94
N ASP A 539 5.79 2.41 -22.38
CA ASP A 539 5.98 3.84 -22.10
C ASP A 539 5.92 4.17 -20.58
N GLU A 540 5.38 3.28 -19.75
CA GLU A 540 5.08 3.55 -18.33
C GLU A 540 5.81 2.63 -17.35
N THR A 541 6.08 1.38 -17.74
CA THR A 541 6.62 0.34 -16.84
C THR A 541 7.64 -0.55 -17.53
N CYS A 542 8.59 -1.07 -16.78
CA CYS A 542 9.60 -2.04 -17.23
C CYS A 542 9.59 -3.27 -16.34
N THR A 543 9.50 -4.45 -16.95
CA THR A 543 9.52 -5.73 -16.25
C THR A 543 10.78 -6.52 -16.60
N PRO A 544 11.67 -6.81 -15.64
CA PRO A 544 12.83 -7.66 -15.87
C PRO A 544 12.41 -9.13 -16.02
N MET A 545 12.89 -9.79 -17.07
CA MET A 545 12.57 -11.18 -17.38
C MET A 545 13.85 -11.99 -17.66
N PRO A 546 14.03 -13.15 -17.01
CA PRO A 546 15.21 -13.99 -17.22
C PRO A 546 15.11 -14.77 -18.53
N VAL A 547 16.26 -14.94 -19.19
CA VAL A 547 16.43 -15.82 -20.35
C VAL A 547 16.69 -17.25 -19.86
N ASP A 548 16.07 -18.25 -20.51
CA ASP A 548 16.17 -19.65 -20.14
C ASP A 548 17.56 -20.28 -20.40
N GLU A 549 17.70 -21.57 -20.08
CA GLU A 549 18.94 -22.34 -20.31
C GLU A 549 19.32 -22.51 -21.79
N ASN A 550 18.41 -22.21 -22.72
CA ASN A 550 18.63 -22.23 -24.16
C ASN A 550 18.95 -20.85 -24.72
N GLY A 551 19.12 -19.83 -23.87
CA GLY A 551 19.37 -18.47 -24.32
C GLY A 551 18.10 -17.86 -24.94
N VAL A 552 16.92 -18.33 -24.56
CA VAL A 552 15.62 -17.87 -25.08
C VAL A 552 14.74 -17.35 -23.95
N LEU A 553 14.17 -16.17 -24.13
CA LEU A 553 13.05 -15.66 -23.35
C LEU A 553 11.81 -15.72 -24.23
N GLU A 554 10.82 -16.54 -23.84
CA GLU A 554 9.51 -16.59 -24.49
C GLU A 554 8.44 -16.05 -23.54
N PHE A 555 7.66 -15.08 -24.02
CA PHE A 555 6.52 -14.55 -23.26
C PHE A 555 5.36 -14.23 -24.19
N THR A 556 4.16 -14.21 -23.61
CA THR A 556 2.93 -13.78 -24.28
C THR A 556 2.34 -12.62 -23.50
N MET A 557 2.21 -11.47 -24.15
CA MET A 557 1.74 -10.21 -23.58
C MET A 557 0.89 -9.47 -24.61
N PRO A 558 0.20 -8.37 -24.25
CA PRO A 558 -0.55 -7.58 -25.22
C PRO A 558 0.28 -7.22 -26.45
N ALA A 559 -0.36 -7.17 -27.61
CA ALA A 559 0.24 -6.77 -28.88
C ALA A 559 0.64 -5.30 -28.74
N TYR A 560 1.94 -5.06 -28.58
CA TYR A 560 2.50 -3.76 -28.24
C TYR A 560 3.98 -3.71 -28.65
N PRO A 561 4.47 -2.57 -29.15
CA PRO A 561 5.88 -2.43 -29.49
C PRO A 561 6.76 -2.28 -28.23
N TYR A 562 7.01 -3.38 -27.53
CA TYR A 562 7.83 -3.35 -26.31
C TYR A 562 9.27 -2.94 -26.61
N VAL A 563 9.81 -2.04 -25.80
CA VAL A 563 11.23 -1.70 -25.85
C VAL A 563 12.00 -2.73 -25.00
N LEU A 564 13.01 -3.33 -25.60
CA LEU A 564 13.80 -4.40 -24.99
C LEU A 564 15.21 -3.92 -24.71
N HIS A 565 15.65 -4.11 -23.46
CA HIS A 565 17.01 -3.78 -23.03
C HIS A 565 17.68 -4.98 -22.40
N VAL A 566 18.95 -5.20 -22.71
CA VAL A 566 19.76 -6.17 -21.98
C VAL A 566 20.12 -5.56 -20.62
N LEU A 567 19.46 -6.05 -19.57
CA LEU A 567 19.67 -5.60 -18.20
C LEU A 567 20.93 -6.24 -17.59
N ILE A 568 21.07 -7.56 -17.73
CA ILE A 568 22.23 -8.32 -17.24
C ILE A 568 22.99 -8.94 -18.40
N VAL A 569 24.30 -8.69 -18.45
CA VAL A 569 25.24 -9.34 -19.38
C VAL A 569 26.01 -10.40 -18.58
N PRO A 570 25.90 -11.70 -18.94
CA PRO A 570 26.56 -12.77 -18.18
C PRO A 570 28.09 -12.71 -18.25
N GLU A 571 28.75 -13.23 -17.22
CA GLU A 571 30.21 -13.34 -17.17
C GLU A 571 30.76 -14.11 -18.39
N GLY A 572 31.85 -13.61 -18.96
CA GLY A 572 32.45 -14.16 -20.19
C GLY A 572 31.83 -13.62 -21.49
N TYR A 573 30.93 -12.65 -21.41
CA TYR A 573 30.35 -11.96 -22.55
C TYR A 573 30.40 -10.43 -22.39
N GLU A 574 30.49 -9.73 -23.51
CA GLU A 574 30.40 -8.28 -23.65
C GLU A 574 29.20 -7.94 -24.53
N PHE A 575 28.42 -6.93 -24.12
CA PHE A 575 27.30 -6.40 -24.90
C PHE A 575 27.11 -4.92 -24.57
N ASP A 576 26.84 -4.11 -25.59
CA ASP A 576 26.55 -2.68 -25.42
C ASP A 576 25.11 -2.51 -24.91
N LYS A 577 24.95 -2.32 -23.59
CA LYS A 577 23.64 -2.15 -22.94
C LYS A 577 22.87 -0.91 -23.41
N THR A 578 23.48 -0.02 -24.20
CA THR A 578 22.77 1.11 -24.83
C THR A 578 21.99 0.71 -26.08
N VAL A 579 22.19 -0.52 -26.57
CA VAL A 579 21.41 -1.07 -27.68
C VAL A 579 20.01 -1.40 -27.20
N GLU A 580 19.03 -0.74 -27.82
CA GLU A 580 17.61 -0.97 -27.63
C GLU A 580 17.05 -1.64 -28.88
N GLU A 581 16.24 -2.68 -28.69
CA GLU A 581 15.47 -3.29 -29.76
C GLU A 581 13.99 -3.13 -29.47
N ILE A 582 13.20 -2.94 -30.53
CA ILE A 582 11.74 -2.84 -30.40
C ILE A 582 11.14 -4.15 -30.88
N ALA A 583 10.48 -4.85 -29.97
CA ALA A 583 9.71 -6.03 -30.30
C ALA A 583 8.55 -5.63 -31.24
N PRO A 584 8.27 -6.39 -32.32
CA PRO A 584 7.15 -6.04 -33.21
C PRO A 584 5.81 -6.13 -32.48
N GLU A 585 4.92 -5.16 -32.70
CA GLU A 585 3.59 -5.10 -32.08
C GLU A 585 2.78 -6.41 -32.24
N ALA A 586 2.90 -7.08 -33.40
CA ALA A 586 2.21 -8.34 -33.67
C ALA A 586 2.92 -9.58 -33.08
N GLY A 587 3.94 -9.40 -32.25
CA GLY A 587 4.82 -10.46 -31.80
C GLY A 587 5.89 -10.80 -32.82
N GLY A 588 6.86 -11.60 -32.40
CA GLY A 588 7.96 -12.00 -33.26
C GLY A 588 9.23 -12.31 -32.51
N GLU A 589 10.28 -12.54 -33.29
CA GLU A 589 11.60 -12.89 -32.79
C GLU A 589 12.52 -11.67 -32.83
N VAL A 590 13.20 -11.41 -31.71
CA VAL A 590 14.30 -10.43 -31.61
C VAL A 590 15.54 -11.18 -31.16
N VAL A 591 16.69 -10.86 -31.74
CA VAL A 591 17.95 -11.54 -31.45
C VAL A 591 18.98 -10.54 -30.96
N PHE A 592 19.42 -10.69 -29.72
CA PHE A 592 20.58 -10.01 -29.17
C PHE A 592 21.82 -10.88 -29.39
N THR A 593 22.84 -10.30 -30.03
CA THR A 593 24.13 -10.98 -30.29
C THR A 593 25.21 -10.42 -29.38
N PHE A 594 25.72 -11.26 -28.48
CA PHE A 594 26.75 -10.94 -27.50
C PHE A 594 28.14 -11.28 -28.04
N GLN A 595 29.15 -10.53 -27.59
CA GLN A 595 30.55 -10.83 -27.87
C GLN A 595 31.14 -11.71 -26.77
N LYS A 596 31.54 -12.93 -27.09
CA LYS A 596 32.24 -13.81 -26.15
C LYS A 596 33.67 -13.34 -25.91
N VAL A 597 34.06 -13.18 -24.65
CA VAL A 597 35.36 -12.65 -24.18
C VAL A 597 36.36 -13.76 -23.89
#